data_AF-A0A257RHV1-F1
#
_entry.id   AF-A0A257RHV1-F1
#
_cell.length_a   1.000
_cell.length_b   1.000
_cell.length_c   1.000
_cell.angle_alpha   90.00
_cell.angle_beta   90.00
_cell.angle_gamma   90.00
#
_symmetry.space_group_name_H-M   'P 1'
#
loop_
_entity.id
_entity.type
_entity.pdbx_description
1 polymer ?
#
loop_
_entity_poly.entity_id
_entity_poly.type
_entity_poly.pdbx_seq_one_letter_code
_entity_poly.pdbx_strand_id
1 'polypeptide(L)'
;MRGTLPLELDHQVLAGGLDHVEGVCWDPRRRCVWAGGEAGQVYRIGLDGSVRVVALIEGGALLGLALDRDGDLYVCDTANHRVWRVDDAGRTLPFGDPIDYPNYPAFGPDGRLYVSDSGSFFEPTGRIWAIEGDGTTHDVSPRPVAFANGLAFTGRTLWVVESSTPGVSAMDITGGPLEPVVRMSRCVPDGLAVDGDGGLLISCYQPNQVWRYSARGGLELLIDEWSGEQILSPTNVAFYGDELDRLALASLCGHDVTTVRLGSRGAPVQYLSEEME
;
A
#
# COMPACT_ATOMS: atom_id res chain seq x y z
N MET A 1 6.84 -17.14 -26.96
CA MET A 1 6.46 -15.79 -27.43
C MET A 1 7.13 -14.80 -26.49
N ARG A 2 7.83 -13.79 -26.99
CA ARG A 2 8.39 -12.72 -26.15
C ARG A 2 7.20 -11.98 -25.53
N GLY A 3 6.95 -12.18 -24.23
CA GLY A 3 6.02 -11.35 -23.48
C GLY A 3 6.58 -9.95 -23.50
N THR A 4 6.03 -9.14 -24.39
CA THR A 4 6.34 -7.72 -24.49
C THR A 4 5.37 -7.07 -23.54
N LEU A 5 5.87 -6.31 -22.56
CA LEU A 5 5.07 -5.23 -22.01
C LEU A 5 4.46 -4.49 -23.21
N PRO A 6 3.18 -4.07 -23.15
CA PRO A 6 2.62 -3.20 -24.17
C PRO A 6 3.69 -2.17 -24.56
N LEU A 7 4.00 -2.06 -25.87
CA LEU A 7 5.03 -1.15 -26.42
C LEU A 7 4.84 0.34 -26.02
N GLU A 8 3.79 0.63 -25.25
CA GLU A 8 3.26 1.92 -24.83
C GLU A 8 3.30 2.16 -23.32
N LEU A 9 3.75 1.22 -22.48
CA LEU A 9 3.92 1.48 -21.04
C LEU A 9 5.12 2.41 -20.82
N ASP A 10 4.82 3.70 -20.60
CA ASP A 10 5.78 4.72 -20.13
C ASP A 10 6.24 4.35 -18.72
N HIS A 11 7.22 3.43 -18.66
CA HIS A 11 7.86 2.97 -17.44
C HIS A 11 9.25 3.60 -17.30
N GLN A 12 9.60 3.99 -16.08
CA GLN A 12 10.91 4.57 -15.74
C GLN A 12 11.28 4.18 -14.32
N VAL A 13 12.57 4.16 -14.00
CA VAL A 13 13.00 4.11 -12.59
C VAL A 13 12.82 5.51 -12.01
N LEU A 14 11.96 5.65 -11.00
CA LEU A 14 11.80 6.92 -10.27
C LEU A 14 13.01 7.14 -9.35
N ALA A 15 13.41 6.10 -8.62
CA ALA A 15 14.57 6.13 -7.74
C ALA A 15 15.17 4.72 -7.64
N GLY A 16 16.48 4.64 -7.50
CA GLY A 16 17.21 3.39 -7.34
C GLY A 16 18.23 3.42 -6.21
N GLY A 17 18.82 2.26 -5.92
CA GLY A 17 19.74 2.08 -4.79
C GLY A 17 19.04 2.04 -3.43
N LEU A 18 17.77 1.64 -3.43
CA LEU A 18 16.94 1.45 -2.25
C LEU A 18 17.08 0.02 -1.73
N ASP A 19 16.69 -0.19 -0.47
CA ASP A 19 16.84 -1.47 0.23
C ASP A 19 15.51 -2.21 0.25
N HIS A 20 15.23 -2.98 -0.81
CA HIS A 20 14.06 -3.86 -0.96
C HIS A 20 12.76 -3.18 -0.52
N VAL A 21 12.38 -2.12 -1.23
CA VAL A 21 11.23 -1.30 -0.83
C VAL A 21 9.95 -2.10 -0.93
N GLU A 22 9.22 -2.15 0.18
CA GLU A 22 7.95 -2.85 0.28
C GLU A 22 6.75 -1.91 0.11
N GLY A 23 6.73 -0.80 0.86
CA GLY A 23 5.64 0.17 0.79
C GLY A 23 6.01 1.47 0.11
N VAL A 24 5.03 2.09 -0.56
CA VAL A 24 5.12 3.44 -1.11
C VAL A 24 3.85 4.25 -0.79
N CYS A 25 3.98 5.56 -0.57
CA CYS A 25 2.82 6.46 -0.48
C CYS A 25 3.14 7.85 -1.05
N TRP A 26 2.12 8.54 -1.59
CA TRP A 26 2.27 9.86 -2.19
C TRP A 26 1.97 10.98 -1.18
N ASP A 27 2.88 11.95 -1.07
CA ASP A 27 2.70 13.17 -0.30
C ASP A 27 2.48 14.36 -1.24
N PRO A 28 1.24 14.84 -1.42
CA PRO A 28 0.95 15.97 -2.28
C PRO A 28 1.44 17.30 -1.69
N ARG A 29 1.59 17.42 -0.36
CA ARG A 29 2.03 18.65 0.32
C ARG A 29 3.52 18.88 0.09
N ARG A 30 4.31 17.82 0.24
CA ARG A 30 5.78 17.82 0.08
C ARG A 30 6.24 17.44 -1.33
N ARG A 31 5.30 17.06 -2.19
CA ARG A 31 5.50 16.61 -3.58
C ARG A 31 6.55 15.51 -3.70
N CYS A 32 6.39 14.46 -2.91
CA CYS A 32 7.33 13.34 -2.87
C CYS A 32 6.62 11.99 -2.67
N VAL A 33 7.30 10.93 -3.07
CA VAL A 33 6.92 9.56 -2.73
C VAL A 33 7.70 9.16 -1.48
N TRP A 34 7.02 8.66 -0.46
CA TRP A 34 7.63 8.01 0.68
C TRP A 34 7.80 6.53 0.39
N ALA A 35 8.86 5.93 0.94
CA ALA A 35 9.14 4.51 0.84
C ALA A 35 9.77 3.97 2.13
N GLY A 36 9.52 2.70 2.45
CA GLY A 36 10.14 1.98 3.56
C GLY A 36 11.11 0.91 3.07
N GLY A 37 12.26 0.76 3.74
CA GLY A 37 13.25 -0.27 3.42
C GLY A 37 13.33 -1.41 4.45
N GLU A 38 13.95 -2.52 4.05
CA GLU A 38 14.07 -3.74 4.85
C GLU A 38 14.98 -3.59 6.08
N ALA A 39 15.91 -2.62 6.09
CA ALA A 39 16.72 -2.30 7.26
C ALA A 39 16.22 -1.07 8.05
N GLY A 40 14.95 -0.72 7.93
CA GLY A 40 14.31 0.31 8.76
C GLY A 40 14.41 1.73 8.20
N GLN A 41 14.87 1.91 6.97
CA GLN A 41 15.05 3.23 6.35
C GLN A 41 13.72 3.81 5.89
N VAL A 42 13.40 5.02 6.33
CA VAL A 42 12.29 5.81 5.78
C VAL A 42 12.84 6.76 4.73
N TYR A 43 12.53 6.49 3.47
CA TYR A 43 12.98 7.28 2.33
C TYR A 43 11.95 8.33 1.92
N ARG A 44 12.45 9.54 1.63
CA ARG A 44 11.74 10.55 0.85
C ARG A 44 12.32 10.61 -0.55
N ILE A 45 11.48 10.40 -1.56
CA ILE A 45 11.84 10.36 -2.97
C ILE A 45 11.22 11.57 -3.69
N GLY A 46 12.06 12.47 -4.20
CA GLY A 46 11.64 13.60 -5.02
C GLY A 46 11.18 13.15 -6.41
N LEU A 47 10.35 13.97 -7.06
CA LEU A 47 9.91 13.72 -8.44
C LEU A 47 11.04 13.82 -9.48
N ASP A 48 12.19 14.36 -9.09
CA ASP A 48 13.42 14.39 -9.86
C ASP A 48 14.31 13.13 -9.63
N GLY A 49 13.82 12.18 -8.84
CA GLY A 49 14.52 10.96 -8.46
C GLY A 49 15.52 11.12 -7.31
N SER A 50 15.59 12.29 -6.66
CA SER A 50 16.43 12.47 -5.49
C SER A 50 15.93 11.63 -4.31
N VAL A 51 16.85 10.93 -3.62
CA VAL A 51 16.53 10.08 -2.46
C VAL A 51 17.17 10.66 -1.21
N ARG A 52 16.40 10.72 -0.12
CA ARG A 52 16.89 11.05 1.22
C ARG A 52 16.35 10.08 2.25
N VAL A 53 17.23 9.54 3.09
CA VAL A 53 16.81 8.86 4.33
C VAL A 53 16.42 9.93 5.35
N VAL A 54 15.16 9.93 5.76
CA VAL A 54 14.59 10.89 6.71
C VAL A 54 14.64 10.36 8.14
N ALA A 55 14.41 9.05 8.30
CA ALA A 55 14.52 8.35 9.57
C ALA A 55 15.15 6.97 9.36
N LEU A 56 15.74 6.43 10.42
CA LEU A 56 16.22 5.06 10.49
C LEU A 56 15.65 4.42 11.76
N ILE A 57 14.79 3.42 11.59
CA ILE A 57 14.24 2.63 12.68
C ILE A 57 15.19 1.45 12.91
N GLU A 58 15.89 1.44 14.04
CA GLU A 58 16.91 0.44 14.33
C GLU A 58 16.30 -0.98 14.38
N GLY A 59 16.88 -1.90 13.61
CA GLY A 59 16.42 -3.29 13.52
C GLY A 59 15.04 -3.46 12.88
N GLY A 60 14.50 -2.40 12.27
CA GLY A 60 13.18 -2.45 11.63
C GLY A 60 13.21 -3.11 10.26
N ALA A 61 12.05 -3.55 9.80
CA ALA A 61 11.77 -3.98 8.43
C ALA A 61 10.42 -3.38 8.02
N LEU A 62 10.47 -2.37 7.15
CA LEU A 62 9.31 -1.51 6.91
C LEU A 62 8.49 -2.02 5.74
N LEU A 63 7.20 -2.22 5.98
CA LEU A 63 6.23 -2.64 4.98
C LEU A 63 5.47 -1.42 4.45
N GLY A 64 4.15 -1.35 4.63
CA GLY A 64 3.31 -0.26 4.16
C GLY A 64 3.48 1.05 4.93
N LEU A 65 3.17 2.16 4.24
CA LEU A 65 3.19 3.52 4.76
C LEU A 65 1.92 4.27 4.38
N ALA A 66 1.46 5.16 5.26
CA ALA A 66 0.32 6.05 5.00
C ALA A 66 0.59 7.42 5.63
N LEU A 67 -0.04 8.46 5.10
CA LEU A 67 -0.01 9.80 5.69
C LEU A 67 -1.32 10.05 6.40
N ASP A 68 -1.33 10.89 7.44
CA ASP A 68 -2.58 11.46 7.94
C ASP A 68 -2.93 12.78 7.24
N ARG A 69 -3.96 13.48 7.75
CA ARG A 69 -4.41 14.78 7.23
C ARG A 69 -3.40 15.91 7.42
N ASP A 70 -2.57 15.81 8.45
CA ASP A 70 -1.56 16.81 8.77
C ASP A 70 -0.26 16.56 7.99
N GLY A 71 -0.16 15.39 7.37
CA GLY A 71 0.97 14.94 6.57
C GLY A 71 2.05 14.26 7.41
N ASP A 72 1.71 13.77 8.60
CA ASP A 72 2.58 12.88 9.37
C ASP A 72 2.52 11.47 8.79
N LEU A 73 3.68 10.81 8.79
CA LEU A 73 3.84 9.50 8.16
C LEU A 73 3.68 8.39 9.20
N TYR A 74 2.92 7.36 8.84
CA TYR A 74 2.69 6.18 9.65
C TYR A 74 3.25 4.97 8.92
N VAL A 75 4.09 4.20 9.60
CA VAL A 75 4.92 3.15 9.00
C VAL A 75 4.71 1.85 9.76
N CYS A 76 4.35 0.78 9.05
CA CYS A 76 4.29 -0.55 9.61
C CYS A 76 5.70 -1.18 9.64
N ASP A 77 6.10 -1.68 10.80
CA ASP A 77 7.39 -2.32 11.02
C ASP A 77 7.17 -3.74 11.56
N THR A 78 7.37 -4.71 10.68
CA THR A 78 7.11 -6.12 11.00
C THR A 78 8.17 -6.69 11.97
N ALA A 79 9.42 -6.23 11.88
CA ALA A 79 10.50 -6.72 12.73
C ALA A 79 10.33 -6.28 14.19
N ASN A 80 9.80 -5.08 14.42
CA ASN A 80 9.54 -4.55 15.76
C ASN A 80 8.09 -4.70 16.23
N HIS A 81 7.21 -5.40 15.47
CA HIS A 81 5.83 -5.66 15.84
C HIS A 81 5.03 -4.38 16.16
N ARG A 82 5.20 -3.33 15.35
CA ARG A 82 4.73 -1.99 15.69
C ARG A 82 4.43 -1.11 14.50
N VAL A 83 3.57 -0.12 14.73
CA VAL A 83 3.39 1.05 13.86
C VAL A 83 4.13 2.24 14.45
N TRP A 84 4.85 2.96 13.60
CA TRP A 84 5.58 4.17 13.95
C TRP A 84 4.92 5.39 13.31
N ARG A 85 4.71 6.45 14.08
CA ARG A 85 4.51 7.81 13.54
C ARG A 85 5.88 8.45 13.35
N VAL A 86 6.13 8.99 12.18
CA VAL A 86 7.35 9.72 11.81
C VAL A 86 6.97 11.17 11.54
N ASP A 87 7.50 12.07 12.35
CA ASP A 87 7.22 13.50 12.20
C ASP A 87 8.12 14.17 11.15
N ASP A 88 7.86 15.46 10.89
CA ASP A 88 8.63 16.28 9.95
C ASP A 88 10.14 16.38 10.23
N ALA A 89 10.55 16.16 11.49
CA ALA A 89 11.94 16.16 11.88
C ALA A 89 12.60 14.78 11.72
N GLY A 90 11.86 13.76 11.29
CA GLY A 90 12.30 12.38 11.19
C GLY A 90 12.33 11.64 12.52
N ARG A 91 11.68 12.16 13.57
CA ARG A 91 11.57 11.46 14.86
C ARG A 91 10.51 10.38 14.75
N THR A 92 10.85 9.18 15.22
CA THR A 92 9.94 8.03 15.22
C THR A 92 9.34 7.82 16.61
N LEU A 93 8.02 7.72 16.68
CA LEU A 93 7.26 7.50 17.91
C LEU A 93 6.36 6.28 17.72
N PRO A 94 6.31 5.34 18.69
CA PRO A 94 5.30 4.28 18.68
C PRO A 94 3.90 4.85 18.57
N PHE A 95 3.06 4.22 17.76
CA PHE A 95 1.65 4.57 17.61
C PHE A 95 0.79 3.31 17.68
N GLY A 96 -0.18 3.29 18.59
CA GLY A 96 -0.97 2.08 18.85
C GLY A 96 -0.29 1.06 19.74
N ASP A 97 -1.05 0.03 20.09
CA ASP A 97 -0.55 -1.21 20.70
C ASP A 97 0.33 -2.04 19.71
N PRO A 98 1.17 -2.96 20.21
CA PRO A 98 1.91 -3.89 19.37
C PRO A 98 0.98 -4.76 18.50
N ILE A 99 1.40 -5.02 17.27
CA ILE A 99 0.71 -5.87 16.28
C ILE A 99 1.70 -6.96 15.85
N ASP A 100 1.24 -8.21 15.66
CA ASP A 100 2.13 -9.33 15.38
C ASP A 100 2.80 -9.21 14.01
N TYR A 101 2.04 -8.94 12.95
CA TYR A 101 2.61 -8.75 11.61
C TYR A 101 2.02 -7.49 10.94
N PRO A 102 2.29 -6.28 11.45
CA PRO A 102 1.74 -5.06 10.87
C PRO A 102 2.30 -4.89 9.46
N ASN A 103 1.40 -4.78 8.50
CA ASN A 103 1.76 -4.80 7.10
C ASN A 103 1.36 -3.52 6.39
N TYR A 104 0.06 -3.26 6.28
CA TYR A 104 -0.43 -2.16 5.44
C TYR A 104 -1.29 -1.19 6.23
N PRO A 105 -0.88 0.08 6.35
CA PRO A 105 -1.68 1.12 6.97
C PRO A 105 -2.56 1.86 5.93
N ALA A 106 -3.77 2.23 6.31
CA ALA A 106 -4.64 3.14 5.55
C ALA A 106 -5.53 3.94 6.49
N PHE A 107 -5.60 5.26 6.29
CA PHE A 107 -6.54 6.09 7.04
C PHE A 107 -7.97 5.95 6.50
N GLY A 108 -8.91 5.70 7.41
CA GLY A 108 -10.33 5.66 7.13
C GLY A 108 -10.98 7.04 7.06
N PRO A 109 -12.22 7.14 6.56
CA PRO A 109 -12.98 8.40 6.53
C PRO A 109 -13.33 8.92 7.93
N ASP A 110 -13.24 8.09 8.96
CA ASP A 110 -13.44 8.47 10.36
C ASP A 110 -12.16 9.02 11.02
N GLY A 111 -11.06 9.10 10.27
CA GLY A 111 -9.78 9.64 10.74
C GLY A 111 -8.92 8.65 11.51
N ARG A 112 -9.35 7.40 11.68
CA ARG A 112 -8.56 6.34 12.32
C ARG A 112 -7.57 5.74 11.35
N LEU A 113 -6.46 5.23 11.88
CA LEU A 113 -5.53 4.42 11.11
C LEU A 113 -5.99 2.96 11.16
N TYR A 114 -6.25 2.38 10.00
CA TYR A 114 -6.48 0.94 9.86
C TYR A 114 -5.19 0.25 9.45
N VAL A 115 -4.89 -0.88 10.07
CA VAL A 115 -3.65 -1.63 9.85
C VAL A 115 -3.97 -3.09 9.64
N SER A 116 -3.49 -3.66 8.54
CA SER A 116 -3.53 -5.11 8.34
C SER A 116 -2.46 -5.79 9.16
N ASP A 117 -2.84 -6.86 9.83
CA ASP A 117 -1.96 -7.82 10.47
C ASP A 117 -1.97 -9.09 9.63
N SER A 118 -0.86 -9.41 8.96
CA SER A 118 -0.81 -10.52 8.01
C SER A 118 -1.06 -11.87 8.69
N GLY A 119 -0.63 -12.06 9.94
CA GLY A 119 -0.65 -13.38 10.58
C GLY A 119 0.13 -14.43 9.77
N SER A 120 -0.45 -15.61 9.59
CA SER A 120 0.19 -16.75 8.91
C SER A 120 -0.20 -16.86 7.44
N PHE A 121 0.77 -17.19 6.59
CA PHE A 121 0.51 -17.47 5.17
C PHE A 121 -0.20 -18.81 4.97
N PHE A 122 -0.03 -19.77 5.88
CA PHE A 122 -0.54 -21.13 5.72
C PHE A 122 -1.91 -21.34 6.35
N GLU A 123 -2.30 -20.49 7.30
CA GLU A 123 -3.56 -20.56 8.01
C GLU A 123 -4.13 -19.15 8.17
N PRO A 124 -5.43 -18.91 7.92
CA PRO A 124 -6.02 -17.59 8.13
C PRO A 124 -6.01 -17.20 9.61
N THR A 125 -4.99 -16.46 10.03
CA THR A 125 -4.87 -15.91 11.38
C THR A 125 -4.73 -14.40 11.39
N GLY A 126 -4.68 -13.75 10.23
CA GLY A 126 -4.55 -12.30 10.11
C GLY A 126 -5.72 -11.53 10.72
N ARG A 127 -5.49 -10.24 10.96
CA ARG A 127 -6.42 -9.30 11.59
C ARG A 127 -6.41 -7.95 10.88
N ILE A 128 -7.39 -7.13 11.24
CA ILE A 128 -7.49 -5.72 10.88
C ILE A 128 -7.64 -4.96 12.19
N TRP A 129 -6.71 -4.05 12.43
CA TRP A 129 -6.68 -3.20 13.62
C TRP A 129 -7.12 -1.78 13.25
N ALA A 130 -7.93 -1.15 14.09
CA ALA A 130 -8.22 0.28 14.01
C ALA A 130 -7.51 0.98 15.18
N ILE A 131 -6.76 2.04 14.90
CA ILE A 131 -5.98 2.80 15.88
C ILE A 131 -6.52 4.24 15.92
N GLU A 132 -6.97 4.65 17.10
CA GLU A 132 -7.45 6.00 17.38
C GLU A 132 -6.30 7.01 17.40
N GLY A 133 -6.62 8.31 17.29
CA GLY A 133 -5.60 9.38 17.32
C GLY A 133 -4.80 9.45 18.62
N ASP A 134 -5.32 8.90 19.72
CA ASP A 134 -4.62 8.78 21.01
C ASP A 134 -3.80 7.49 21.15
N GLY A 135 -3.82 6.61 20.13
CA GLY A 135 -3.13 5.33 20.12
C GLY A 135 -3.93 4.18 20.71
N THR A 136 -5.21 4.35 21.07
CA THR A 136 -6.06 3.23 21.47
C THR A 136 -6.28 2.29 20.27
N THR A 137 -6.00 0.99 20.43
CA THR A 137 -6.08 -0.01 19.35
C THR A 137 -7.26 -0.98 19.55
N HIS A 138 -7.99 -1.25 18.47
CA HIS A 138 -9.16 -2.13 18.44
C HIS A 138 -9.04 -3.20 17.35
N ASP A 139 -9.27 -4.47 17.69
CA ASP A 139 -9.50 -5.53 16.68
C ASP A 139 -10.88 -5.32 16.07
N VAL A 140 -10.92 -5.00 14.78
CA VAL A 140 -12.16 -4.77 14.02
C VAL A 140 -12.45 -5.90 13.04
N SER A 141 -11.75 -7.04 13.15
CA SER A 141 -11.87 -8.17 12.24
C SER A 141 -13.19 -8.93 12.46
N PRO A 142 -14.08 -9.05 11.46
CA PRO A 142 -15.27 -9.89 11.59
C PRO A 142 -14.94 -11.39 11.62
N ARG A 143 -13.76 -11.75 11.08
CA ARG A 143 -13.19 -13.10 11.01
C ARG A 143 -11.67 -13.00 10.84
N PRO A 144 -10.91 -14.08 11.06
CA PRO A 144 -9.53 -14.14 10.62
C PRO A 144 -9.39 -13.91 9.10
N VAL A 145 -8.33 -13.20 8.73
CA VAL A 145 -8.03 -12.80 7.34
C VAL A 145 -6.92 -13.68 6.78
N ALA A 146 -7.06 -14.12 5.52
CA ALA A 146 -6.11 -15.01 4.87
C ALA A 146 -4.89 -14.24 4.35
N PHE A 147 -3.91 -14.02 5.23
CA PHE A 147 -2.70 -13.21 4.98
C PHE A 147 -3.06 -11.78 4.51
N ALA A 148 -3.47 -10.94 5.46
CA ALA A 148 -3.91 -9.58 5.19
C ALA A 148 -2.75 -8.69 4.71
N ASN A 149 -2.93 -8.03 3.56
CA ASN A 149 -1.99 -7.05 3.01
C ASN A 149 -2.71 -5.73 2.73
N GLY A 150 -2.72 -5.27 1.47
CA GLY A 150 -3.23 -3.99 1.01
C GLY A 150 -4.59 -3.62 1.59
N LEU A 151 -4.66 -2.42 2.15
CA LEU A 151 -5.89 -1.79 2.63
C LEU A 151 -6.19 -0.53 1.83
N ALA A 152 -7.46 -0.32 1.50
CA ALA A 152 -7.91 0.93 0.90
C ALA A 152 -9.38 1.23 1.22
N PHE A 153 -9.78 2.50 1.11
CA PHE A 153 -11.14 2.94 1.37
C PHE A 153 -11.80 3.53 0.13
N THR A 154 -13.08 3.21 -0.06
CA THR A 154 -14.01 3.97 -0.92
C THR A 154 -15.25 4.32 -0.11
N GLY A 155 -15.37 5.57 0.35
CA GLY A 155 -16.39 5.94 1.32
C GLY A 155 -16.23 5.11 2.61
N ARG A 156 -17.31 4.46 3.07
CA ARG A 156 -17.31 3.59 4.28
C ARG A 156 -16.84 2.16 4.02
N THR A 157 -16.57 1.79 2.77
CA THR A 157 -16.12 0.45 2.41
C THR A 157 -14.61 0.34 2.60
N LEU A 158 -14.19 -0.58 3.47
CA LEU A 158 -12.81 -1.02 3.58
C LEU A 158 -12.58 -2.22 2.65
N TRP A 159 -11.61 -2.09 1.76
CA TRP A 159 -11.11 -3.13 0.89
C TRP A 159 -9.85 -3.75 1.49
N VAL A 160 -9.75 -5.07 1.44
CA VAL A 160 -8.69 -5.85 2.08
C VAL A 160 -8.17 -6.90 1.11
N VAL A 161 -6.88 -6.86 0.81
CA VAL A 161 -6.21 -7.94 0.07
C VAL A 161 -6.01 -9.14 0.98
N GLU A 162 -6.41 -10.32 0.49
CA GLU A 162 -6.13 -11.62 1.08
C GLU A 162 -5.16 -12.37 0.17
N SER A 163 -3.90 -12.49 0.56
CA SER A 163 -2.86 -13.06 -0.32
C SER A 163 -2.87 -14.58 -0.35
N SER A 164 -3.14 -15.25 0.79
CA SER A 164 -3.14 -16.72 0.85
C SER A 164 -4.46 -17.35 0.42
N THR A 165 -5.53 -16.56 0.36
CA THR A 165 -6.73 -16.85 -0.45
C THR A 165 -6.87 -15.76 -1.53
N PRO A 166 -6.05 -15.83 -2.60
CA PRO A 166 -5.80 -14.73 -3.51
C PRO A 166 -7.07 -13.99 -3.94
N GLY A 167 -7.17 -12.73 -3.54
CA GLY A 167 -8.26 -11.85 -3.94
C GLY A 167 -8.42 -10.63 -3.04
N VAL A 168 -9.55 -9.95 -3.20
CA VAL A 168 -9.93 -8.81 -2.37
C VAL A 168 -11.28 -9.10 -1.72
N SER A 169 -11.34 -8.88 -0.41
CA SER A 169 -12.56 -8.87 0.39
C SER A 169 -12.92 -7.43 0.79
N ALA A 170 -14.18 -7.20 1.15
CA ALA A 170 -14.64 -5.89 1.59
C ALA A 170 -15.62 -5.97 2.77
N MET A 171 -15.66 -4.90 3.56
CA MET A 171 -16.65 -4.72 4.63
C MET A 171 -17.04 -3.24 4.78
N ASP A 172 -18.23 -2.99 5.35
CA ASP A 172 -18.59 -1.66 5.84
C ASP A 172 -17.91 -1.43 7.19
N ILE A 173 -17.18 -0.33 7.31
CA ILE A 173 -16.35 -0.04 8.48
C ILE A 173 -17.17 0.26 9.75
N THR A 174 -18.47 0.54 9.59
CA THR A 174 -19.40 0.71 10.72
C THR A 174 -19.94 -0.63 11.25
N GLY A 175 -19.61 -1.73 10.59
CA GLY A 175 -19.98 -3.08 10.97
C GLY A 175 -20.55 -3.88 9.79
N GLY A 176 -20.30 -5.19 9.81
CA GLY A 176 -20.76 -6.11 8.77
C GLY A 176 -19.77 -7.27 8.57
N PRO A 177 -20.12 -8.26 7.73
CA PRO A 177 -19.19 -9.33 7.37
C PRO A 177 -18.06 -8.81 6.47
N LEU A 178 -16.90 -9.46 6.56
CA LEU A 178 -15.81 -9.33 5.58
C LEU A 178 -16.02 -10.34 4.46
N GLU A 179 -16.61 -9.87 3.36
CA GLU A 179 -17.05 -10.72 2.24
C GLU A 179 -16.07 -10.70 1.07
N PRO A 180 -15.82 -11.85 0.44
CA PRO A 180 -15.04 -11.91 -0.79
C PRO A 180 -15.73 -11.15 -1.93
N VAL A 181 -15.06 -10.17 -2.52
CA VAL A 181 -15.56 -9.45 -3.70
C VAL A 181 -15.02 -10.04 -4.98
N VAL A 182 -13.75 -10.38 -4.98
CA VAL A 182 -13.08 -10.94 -6.15
C VAL A 182 -12.05 -11.98 -5.73
N ARG A 183 -12.01 -13.10 -6.46
CA ARG A 183 -10.97 -14.11 -6.33
C ARG A 183 -10.07 -14.06 -7.55
N MET A 184 -8.79 -14.14 -7.28
CA MET A 184 -7.73 -14.15 -8.28
C MET A 184 -7.12 -15.54 -8.33
N SER A 185 -6.50 -15.88 -9.46
CA SER A 185 -5.93 -17.21 -9.67
C SER A 185 -4.53 -17.11 -10.20
N ARG A 186 -3.62 -17.96 -9.70
CA ARG A 186 -2.22 -18.02 -10.13
C ARG A 186 -1.46 -16.70 -9.93
N CYS A 187 -1.84 -15.94 -8.92
CA CYS A 187 -1.09 -14.78 -8.46
C CYS A 187 -1.14 -14.69 -6.94
N VAL A 188 -0.22 -13.95 -6.35
CA VAL A 188 -0.23 -13.58 -4.94
C VAL A 188 -0.41 -12.07 -4.86
N PRO A 189 -1.65 -11.58 -4.60
CA PRO A 189 -1.91 -10.17 -4.49
C PRO A 189 -1.33 -9.62 -3.20
N ASP A 190 -0.98 -8.33 -3.22
CA ASP A 190 -0.28 -7.69 -2.10
C ASP A 190 -0.88 -6.30 -1.81
N GLY A 191 -0.35 -5.26 -2.43
CA GLY A 191 -0.77 -3.87 -2.28
C GLY A 191 -2.04 -3.51 -3.04
N LEU A 192 -2.60 -2.37 -2.63
CA LEU A 192 -3.91 -1.90 -3.08
C LEU A 192 -3.93 -0.37 -3.19
N ALA A 193 -4.43 0.15 -4.31
CA ALA A 193 -4.75 1.57 -4.48
C ALA A 193 -6.11 1.76 -5.16
N VAL A 194 -6.71 2.92 -4.96
CA VAL A 194 -8.01 3.30 -5.55
C VAL A 194 -7.76 4.29 -6.69
N ASP A 195 -8.37 4.03 -7.84
CA ASP A 195 -8.36 4.97 -8.97
C ASP A 195 -9.52 5.97 -8.89
N GLY A 196 -9.48 7.00 -9.75
CA GLY A 196 -10.45 8.09 -9.77
C GLY A 196 -11.89 7.67 -10.11
N ASP A 197 -12.09 6.48 -10.67
CA ASP A 197 -13.42 5.90 -10.94
C ASP A 197 -13.91 5.02 -9.77
N GLY A 198 -13.13 4.89 -8.70
CA GLY A 198 -13.39 3.99 -7.58
C GLY A 198 -13.04 2.52 -7.86
N GLY A 199 -12.29 2.24 -8.93
CA GLY A 199 -11.67 0.94 -9.19
C GLY A 199 -10.48 0.69 -8.28
N LEU A 200 -10.09 -0.58 -8.16
CA LEU A 200 -8.97 -1.01 -7.34
C LEU A 200 -7.81 -1.43 -8.23
N LEU A 201 -6.63 -0.86 -8.04
CA LEU A 201 -5.38 -1.43 -8.53
C LEU A 201 -4.81 -2.38 -7.49
N ILE A 202 -4.45 -3.59 -7.93
CA ILE A 202 -3.98 -4.68 -7.07
C ILE A 202 -2.62 -5.12 -7.63
N SER A 203 -1.54 -4.89 -6.89
CA SER A 203 -0.23 -5.47 -7.22
C SER A 203 -0.19 -6.95 -6.87
N CYS A 204 0.60 -7.72 -7.60
CA CYS A 204 0.93 -9.09 -7.27
C CYS A 204 2.44 -9.26 -7.38
N TYR A 205 3.08 -9.68 -6.29
CA TYR A 205 4.53 -9.90 -6.29
C TYR A 205 4.91 -11.18 -7.03
N GLN A 206 3.97 -12.12 -7.22
CA GLN A 206 4.22 -13.34 -7.97
C GLN A 206 2.96 -13.84 -8.70
N PRO A 207 2.98 -13.99 -10.04
CA PRO A 207 3.96 -13.39 -10.96
C PRO A 207 3.83 -11.86 -10.94
N ASN A 208 4.82 -11.16 -11.51
CA ASN A 208 4.89 -9.69 -11.47
C ASN A 208 3.74 -9.07 -12.26
N GLN A 209 2.66 -8.73 -11.57
CA GLN A 209 1.42 -8.31 -12.21
C GLN A 209 0.81 -7.11 -11.49
N VAL A 210 0.06 -6.32 -12.25
CA VAL A 210 -0.86 -5.32 -11.70
C VAL A 210 -2.22 -5.52 -12.37
N TRP A 211 -3.23 -5.71 -11.54
CA TRP A 211 -4.61 -5.90 -11.95
C TRP A 211 -5.42 -4.66 -11.62
N ARG A 212 -6.51 -4.46 -12.37
CA ARG A 212 -7.56 -3.53 -12.03
C ARG A 212 -8.87 -4.28 -11.80
N TYR A 213 -9.54 -4.01 -10.68
CA TYR A 213 -10.91 -4.45 -10.44
C TYR A 213 -11.86 -3.25 -10.52
N SER A 214 -13.00 -3.42 -11.20
CA SER A 214 -14.13 -2.51 -11.09
C SER A 214 -15.45 -3.29 -11.03
N ALA A 215 -16.46 -2.75 -10.34
CA ALA A 215 -17.76 -3.42 -10.20
C ALA A 215 -18.45 -3.66 -11.57
N ARG A 216 -18.21 -2.80 -12.56
CA ARG A 216 -18.78 -2.94 -13.92
C ARG A 216 -17.93 -3.82 -14.84
N GLY A 217 -16.60 -3.71 -14.75
CA GLY A 217 -15.67 -4.37 -15.68
C GLY A 217 -15.13 -5.71 -15.18
N GLY A 218 -15.29 -6.03 -13.89
CA GLY A 218 -14.62 -7.18 -13.28
C GLY A 218 -13.11 -6.95 -13.16
N LEU A 219 -12.33 -8.04 -13.25
CA LEU A 219 -10.87 -8.00 -13.26
C LEU A 219 -10.32 -7.81 -14.67
N GLU A 220 -9.36 -6.90 -14.77
CA GLU A 220 -8.57 -6.61 -15.96
C GLU A 220 -7.08 -6.69 -15.60
N LEU A 221 -6.30 -7.42 -16.39
CA LEU A 221 -4.84 -7.48 -16.23
C LEU A 221 -4.22 -6.28 -16.95
N LEU A 222 -3.60 -5.36 -16.21
CA LEU A 222 -2.98 -4.17 -16.79
C LEU A 222 -1.50 -4.39 -17.11
N ILE A 223 -0.79 -5.11 -16.23
CA ILE A 223 0.64 -5.39 -16.36
C ILE A 223 0.86 -6.88 -16.15
N ASP A 224 1.56 -7.53 -17.08
CA ASP A 224 2.03 -8.91 -16.99
C ASP A 224 3.51 -8.99 -17.34
N GLU A 225 4.36 -8.84 -16.33
CA GLU A 225 5.81 -8.74 -16.48
C GLU A 225 6.51 -10.01 -16.00
N TRP A 226 6.22 -11.12 -16.66
CA TRP A 226 6.74 -12.44 -16.28
C TRP A 226 8.27 -12.53 -16.19
N SER A 227 9.02 -11.64 -16.86
CA SER A 227 10.48 -11.68 -16.87
C SER A 227 11.11 -11.08 -15.61
N GLY A 228 10.42 -10.12 -14.98
CA GLY A 228 10.94 -9.38 -13.83
C GLY A 228 12.07 -8.41 -14.19
N GLU A 229 12.33 -8.16 -15.47
CA GLU A 229 13.38 -7.23 -15.92
C GLU A 229 12.97 -5.76 -15.82
N GLN A 230 11.66 -5.45 -15.88
CA GLN A 230 11.15 -4.08 -15.87
C GLN A 230 10.31 -3.80 -14.63
N ILE A 231 9.51 -4.78 -14.22
CA ILE A 231 8.71 -4.71 -13.00
C ILE A 231 8.93 -6.02 -12.27
N LEU A 232 9.68 -5.95 -11.16
CA LEU A 232 10.07 -7.09 -10.37
C LEU A 232 9.28 -7.09 -9.06
N SER A 233 8.60 -8.19 -8.76
CA SER A 233 7.88 -8.44 -7.51
C SER A 233 7.17 -7.21 -6.95
N PRO A 234 6.22 -6.60 -7.68
CA PRO A 234 5.55 -5.41 -7.21
C PRO A 234 4.72 -5.75 -5.98
N THR A 235 5.05 -5.15 -4.85
CA THR A 235 4.37 -5.41 -3.58
C THR A 235 3.40 -4.30 -3.24
N ASN A 236 3.75 -3.03 -3.43
CA ASN A 236 2.85 -1.89 -3.18
C ASN A 236 2.72 -0.96 -4.41
N VAL A 237 1.57 -0.29 -4.52
CA VAL A 237 1.25 0.65 -5.59
C VAL A 237 0.67 1.95 -5.03
N ALA A 238 1.13 3.09 -5.52
CA ALA A 238 0.59 4.40 -5.15
C ALA A 238 0.53 5.34 -6.35
N PHE A 239 -0.64 5.95 -6.59
CA PHE A 239 -0.74 7.04 -7.56
C PHE A 239 -0.06 8.29 -7.03
N TYR A 240 0.66 9.01 -7.88
CA TYR A 240 1.45 10.17 -7.48
C TYR A 240 1.55 11.23 -8.59
N GLY A 241 2.03 12.41 -8.20
CA GLY A 241 2.09 13.59 -9.06
C GLY A 241 0.82 14.44 -8.98
N ASP A 242 0.90 15.67 -9.48
CA ASP A 242 -0.16 16.68 -9.34
C ASP A 242 -1.48 16.25 -9.98
N GLU A 243 -1.40 15.49 -11.07
CA GLU A 243 -2.54 14.96 -11.82
C GLU A 243 -2.92 13.54 -11.39
N LEU A 244 -2.17 12.95 -10.44
CA LEU A 244 -2.28 11.55 -10.00
C LEU A 244 -2.28 10.55 -11.16
N ASP A 245 -1.53 10.83 -12.22
CA ASP A 245 -1.53 10.10 -13.48
C ASP A 245 -0.30 9.18 -13.66
N ARG A 246 0.56 9.12 -12.63
CA ARG A 246 1.66 8.18 -12.52
C ARG A 246 1.40 7.23 -11.37
N LEU A 247 1.83 5.99 -11.53
CA LEU A 247 1.80 4.96 -10.50
C LEU A 247 3.24 4.65 -10.10
N ALA A 248 3.55 4.71 -8.81
CA ALA A 248 4.78 4.21 -8.23
C ALA A 248 4.56 2.76 -7.80
N LEU A 249 5.54 1.90 -8.08
CA LEU A 249 5.57 0.48 -7.76
C LEU A 249 6.77 0.22 -6.86
N ALA A 250 6.52 -0.27 -5.66
CA ALA A 250 7.54 -0.82 -4.78
C ALA A 250 8.00 -2.19 -5.29
N SER A 251 9.17 -2.66 -4.84
CA SER A 251 9.74 -3.94 -5.28
C SER A 251 10.55 -4.58 -4.14
N LEU A 252 10.00 -5.64 -3.55
CA LEU A 252 10.68 -6.38 -2.47
C LEU A 252 11.94 -7.11 -2.98
N CYS A 253 11.95 -7.57 -4.23
CA CYS A 253 13.11 -8.29 -4.78
C CYS A 253 14.08 -7.37 -5.54
N GLY A 254 13.82 -6.07 -5.57
CA GLY A 254 14.59 -5.08 -6.31
C GLY A 254 15.16 -3.98 -5.42
N HIS A 255 15.82 -3.03 -6.06
CA HIS A 255 16.42 -1.87 -5.39
C HIS A 255 15.86 -0.55 -5.92
N ASP A 256 14.75 -0.61 -6.64
CA ASP A 256 14.18 0.49 -7.39
C ASP A 256 12.70 0.68 -7.03
N VAL A 257 12.25 1.93 -7.03
CA VAL A 257 10.83 2.28 -7.19
C VAL A 257 10.61 2.58 -8.66
N THR A 258 9.83 1.73 -9.32
CA THR A 258 9.47 1.89 -10.74
C THR A 258 8.24 2.77 -10.85
N THR A 259 8.21 3.66 -11.83
CA THR A 259 7.01 4.41 -12.20
C THR A 259 6.44 3.92 -13.52
N VAL A 260 5.11 3.88 -13.62
CA VAL A 260 4.38 3.60 -14.86
C VAL A 260 3.24 4.61 -15.05
N ARG A 261 2.79 4.81 -16.30
CA ARG A 261 1.51 5.47 -16.62
C ARG A 261 0.53 4.47 -17.20
N LEU A 262 -0.66 4.37 -16.59
CA LEU A 262 -1.70 3.40 -16.98
C LEU A 262 -2.89 4.04 -17.72
N GLY A 263 -2.84 5.34 -18.01
CA GLY A 263 -3.95 6.09 -18.63
C GLY A 263 -5.13 6.39 -17.68
N SER A 264 -5.22 5.70 -16.54
CA SER A 264 -6.10 6.05 -15.42
C SER A 264 -5.41 7.00 -14.44
N ARG A 265 -6.22 7.77 -13.71
CA ARG A 265 -5.77 8.64 -12.62
C ARG A 265 -6.13 8.02 -11.27
N GLY A 266 -5.35 8.33 -10.24
CA GLY A 266 -5.63 7.94 -8.86
C GLY A 266 -6.79 8.70 -8.25
N ALA A 267 -7.38 8.12 -7.21
CA ALA A 267 -8.23 8.88 -6.29
C ALA A 267 -7.34 9.81 -5.44
N PRO A 268 -7.76 11.05 -5.18
CA PRO A 268 -7.06 11.90 -4.24
C PRO A 268 -7.09 11.30 -2.84
N VAL A 269 -6.05 11.61 -2.07
CA VAL A 269 -5.96 11.25 -0.66
C VAL A 269 -7.16 11.83 0.10
N GLN A 270 -8.05 10.95 0.58
CA GLN A 270 -9.41 11.31 1.00
C GLN A 270 -9.48 12.15 2.28
N TYR A 271 -8.42 12.21 3.08
CA TYR A 271 -8.38 12.90 4.37
C TYR A 271 -7.71 14.29 4.31
N LEU A 272 -7.35 14.78 3.13
CA LEU A 272 -6.72 16.10 2.93
C LEU A 272 -7.69 17.20 2.48
N SER A 273 -9.01 16.96 2.46
CA SER A 273 -9.95 18.04 2.18
C SER A 273 -10.05 18.99 3.38
N GLU A 274 -9.69 20.26 3.16
CA GLU A 274 -10.17 21.36 4.01
C GLU A 274 -11.69 21.26 4.08
N GLU A 275 -12.26 21.42 5.27
CA GLU A 275 -13.69 21.53 5.47
C GLU A 275 -14.27 22.49 4.41
N MET A 276 -15.26 22.00 3.64
CA MET A 276 -16.18 22.89 2.96
C MET A 276 -16.93 23.66 4.04
N GLU A 277 -16.60 24.95 4.19
CA GLU A 277 -17.28 26.04 4.92
C GLU A 277 -18.36 25.67 5.95
#